data_AF-A0A8D3A3J4-F1
#
_entry.id   AF-A0A8D3A3J4-F1
#
_cell.length_a   1.000
_cell.length_b   1.000
_cell.length_c   1.000
_cell.angle_alpha   90.00
_cell.angle_beta   90.00
_cell.angle_gamma   90.00
#
_symmetry.space_group_name_H-M   'P 1'
#
loop_
_entity.id
_entity.type
_entity.pdbx_description
1 polymer ?
#
loop_
_entity_poly.entity_id
_entity_poly.type
_entity_poly.pdbx_seq_one_letter_code
_entity_poly.pdbx_strand_id
1 'polypeptide(L)'
;MELKVWVDGVQRVVCGVTEATTCQEVVIALAQAIGRTGRYTLVEKWRDTERHLAPHESPVASLNTWGQYAGDVQLILHRTGPSLTERPPSEGPGFRGPERGLHRQSLPPLLSQ
;
A
#
# COMPACT_ATOMS: atom_id res chain seq x y z
N MET A 1 2.38 -24.04 5.11
CA MET A 1 3.12 -24.05 3.83
C MET A 1 4.13 -22.90 3.82
N GLU A 2 5.07 -22.94 2.89
CA GLU A 2 6.06 -21.88 2.68
C GLU A 2 5.78 -21.20 1.34
N LEU A 3 5.69 -19.87 1.32
CA LEU A 3 5.40 -19.10 0.11
C LEU A 3 6.63 -18.27 -0.27
N LYS A 4 7.14 -18.46 -1.49
CA LYS A 4 8.25 -17.65 -2.03
C LYS A 4 7.69 -16.40 -2.68
N VAL A 5 8.05 -15.25 -2.14
CA VAL A 5 7.60 -13.93 -2.62
C VAL A 5 8.80 -13.05 -2.92
N TRP A 6 8.83 -12.45 -4.09
CA TRP A 6 9.81 -11.45 -4.48
C TRP A 6 9.42 -10.07 -3.98
N VAL A 7 10.33 -9.43 -3.27
CA VAL A 7 10.14 -8.09 -2.70
C VAL A 7 11.34 -7.24 -3.09
N ASP A 8 11.13 -6.19 -3.88
CA ASP A 8 12.20 -5.23 -4.26
C ASP A 8 13.41 -5.93 -4.93
N GLY A 9 13.16 -7.00 -5.70
CA GLY A 9 14.21 -7.81 -6.33
C GLY A 9 14.86 -8.87 -5.43
N VAL A 10 14.39 -9.03 -4.18
CA VAL A 10 14.89 -10.02 -3.23
C VAL A 10 13.84 -11.10 -2.98
N GLN A 11 14.21 -12.37 -3.10
CA GLN A 11 13.32 -13.49 -2.74
C GLN A 11 13.22 -13.63 -1.22
N ARG A 12 11.99 -13.57 -0.71
CA ARG A 12 11.63 -13.73 0.70
C ARG A 12 10.71 -14.94 0.84
N VAL A 13 10.84 -15.66 1.95
CA VAL A 13 9.97 -16.80 2.27
C VAL A 13 9.06 -16.41 3.42
N VAL A 14 7.76 -16.59 3.24
CA VAL A 14 6.77 -16.45 4.30
C VAL A 14 6.43 -17.84 4.81
N CYS A 15 6.63 -18.08 6.11
CA CYS A 15 6.24 -19.32 6.77
C CYS A 15 4.85 -19.17 7.40
N GLY A 16 4.14 -20.29 7.59
CA GLY A 16 2.83 -20.30 8.24
C GLY A 16 1.65 -19.91 7.34
N VAL A 17 1.85 -19.87 6.03
CA VAL A 17 0.75 -19.56 5.09
C VAL A 17 -0.17 -20.77 4.96
N THR A 18 -1.48 -20.52 4.99
CA THR A 18 -2.55 -21.51 4.88
C THR A 18 -3.57 -21.08 3.82
N GLU A 19 -4.51 -21.97 3.49
CA GLU A 19 -5.60 -21.67 2.53
C GLU A 19 -6.57 -20.59 3.05
N ALA A 20 -6.67 -20.43 4.37
CA ALA A 20 -7.44 -19.37 5.00
C ALA A 20 -6.72 -18.02 5.02
N THR A 21 -5.40 -18.01 4.80
CA THR A 21 -4.61 -16.77 4.78
C THR A 21 -4.92 -16.01 3.51
N THR A 22 -5.37 -14.77 3.64
CA THR A 22 -5.66 -13.91 2.49
C THR A 22 -4.41 -13.20 1.98
N CYS A 23 -4.41 -12.79 0.71
CA CYS A 23 -3.34 -12.00 0.12
C CYS A 23 -3.09 -10.72 0.91
N GLN A 24 -4.16 -10.11 1.45
CA GLN A 24 -4.05 -8.95 2.34
C GLN A 24 -3.22 -9.25 3.59
N GLU A 25 -3.47 -10.37 4.28
CA GLU A 25 -2.69 -10.72 5.48
C GLU A 25 -1.21 -10.99 5.15
N VAL A 26 -0.94 -11.69 4.05
CA VAL A 26 0.44 -11.93 3.60
C VAL A 26 1.14 -10.61 3.26
N VAL A 27 0.46 -9.72 2.54
CA VAL A 27 0.94 -8.37 2.24
C VAL A 27 1.27 -7.60 3.51
N ILE A 28 0.37 -7.61 4.51
CA ILE A 28 0.57 -6.89 5.77
C ILE A 28 1.74 -7.49 6.54
N ALA A 29 1.82 -8.81 6.67
CA ALA A 29 2.91 -9.48 7.35
C ALA A 29 4.26 -9.19 6.69
N LEU A 30 4.32 -9.22 5.35
CA LEU A 30 5.52 -8.84 4.60
C LEU A 30 5.88 -7.37 4.81
N ALA A 31 4.91 -6.47 4.68
CA ALA A 31 5.08 -5.03 4.88
C ALA A 31 5.61 -4.70 6.28
N GLN A 32 5.08 -5.37 7.31
CA GLN A 32 5.54 -5.25 8.69
C GLN A 32 6.95 -5.83 8.88
N ALA A 33 7.24 -6.99 8.31
CA ALA A 33 8.57 -7.61 8.39
C ALA A 33 9.66 -6.79 7.70
N ILE A 34 9.33 -6.08 6.61
CA ILE A 34 10.25 -5.16 5.94
C ILE A 34 10.29 -3.77 6.57
N GLY A 35 9.40 -3.47 7.53
CA GLY A 35 9.27 -2.16 8.14
C GLY A 35 8.80 -1.06 7.18
N ARG A 36 8.15 -1.43 6.06
CA ARG A 36 7.62 -0.47 5.07
C ARG A 36 6.11 -0.59 5.01
N THR A 37 5.41 0.47 5.41
CA THR A 37 3.96 0.55 5.37
C THR A 37 3.49 1.25 4.09
N GLY A 38 2.48 0.68 3.43
CA GLY A 38 1.98 1.19 2.16
C GLY A 38 0.89 0.31 1.56
N ARG A 39 0.36 0.71 0.40
CA ARG A 39 -0.55 -0.12 -0.38
C ARG A 39 0.26 -1.05 -1.28
N TYR A 40 0.23 -2.33 -0.95
CA TYR A 40 0.84 -3.38 -1.75
C TYR A 40 -0.23 -4.35 -2.26
N THR A 41 0.10 -4.99 -3.38
CA THR A 41 -0.68 -6.02 -4.06
C THR A 41 0.27 -7.18 -4.33
N LEU A 42 -0.22 -8.41 -4.17
CA LEU A 42 0.49 -9.58 -4.66
C LEU A 42 0.22 -9.74 -6.15
N VAL A 43 1.28 -9.91 -6.92
CA VAL A 43 1.23 -10.17 -8.36
C VAL A 43 1.84 -11.53 -8.58
N GLU A 44 1.14 -12.40 -9.28
CA GLU A 44 1.66 -13.68 -9.72
C GLU A 44 2.15 -13.55 -11.15
N LYS A 45 3.45 -13.80 -11.35
CA LYS A 45 4.10 -13.77 -12.66
C LYS A 45 4.38 -15.19 -13.12
N TRP A 46 3.83 -15.53 -14.27
CA TRP A 46 4.05 -16.81 -14.94
C TRP A 46 4.58 -16.56 -16.34
N ARG A 47 5.84 -16.93 -16.59
CA ARG A 47 6.55 -16.67 -17.86
C ARG A 47 6.50 -15.18 -18.23
N ASP A 48 5.58 -14.80 -19.11
CA ASP A 48 5.36 -13.43 -19.60
C ASP A 48 4.03 -12.82 -19.10
N THR A 49 3.22 -13.60 -18.39
CA THR A 49 1.91 -13.18 -17.88
C THR A 49 2.01 -12.73 -16.44
N GLU A 50 1.57 -11.52 -16.15
CA GLU A 50 1.49 -10.98 -14.78
C GLU A 50 0.01 -10.77 -14.41
N ARG A 51 -0.41 -11.34 -13.28
CA ARG A 51 -1.78 -11.23 -12.78
C ARG A 51 -1.80 -10.65 -11.38
N HIS A 52 -2.63 -9.65 -11.17
CA HIS A 52 -2.80 -9.02 -9.86
C HIS A 52 -3.82 -9.81 -9.05
N LEU A 53 -3.44 -10.23 -7.85
CA LEU A 53 -4.30 -10.91 -6.91
C LEU A 53 -5.14 -9.92 -6.13
N ALA A 54 -6.43 -10.21 -5.98
CA ALA A 54 -7.32 -9.41 -5.17
C ALA A 54 -6.98 -9.60 -3.67
N PRO A 55 -7.22 -8.58 -2.82
CA PRO A 55 -6.88 -8.67 -1.40
C PRO A 55 -7.66 -9.76 -0.65
N HIS A 56 -8.85 -10.13 -1.14
CA HIS A 56 -9.69 -11.18 -0.57
C HIS A 56 -9.36 -12.59 -1.09
N GLU A 57 -8.47 -12.70 -2.09
CA GLU A 57 -8.05 -14.01 -2.62
C GLU A 57 -7.02 -14.63 -1.68
N SER A 58 -6.95 -15.96 -1.65
CA SER A 58 -5.90 -16.67 -0.93
C SER A 58 -4.73 -16.97 -1.88
N PRO A 59 -3.47 -16.60 -1.55
CA PRO A 59 -2.33 -16.83 -2.44
C PRO A 59 -2.10 -18.33 -2.66
N VAL A 60 -2.47 -19.17 -1.69
CA VAL A 60 -2.46 -20.64 -1.82
C VAL A 60 -3.51 -21.10 -2.83
N ALA A 61 -4.74 -20.55 -2.80
CA ALA A 61 -5.79 -20.90 -3.74
C ALA A 61 -5.44 -20.46 -5.17
N SER A 62 -4.83 -19.29 -5.33
CA SER A 62 -4.33 -18.81 -6.61
C SER A 62 -3.24 -19.72 -7.16
N LEU A 63 -2.22 -20.06 -6.35
CA LEU A 63 -1.22 -21.05 -6.74
C LEU A 63 -1.84 -22.40 -7.10
N ASN A 64 -2.83 -22.86 -6.32
CA ASN A 64 -3.52 -24.12 -6.59
C ASN A 64 -4.32 -24.07 -7.90
N THR A 65 -4.83 -22.91 -8.29
CA THR A 65 -5.49 -22.69 -9.60
C THR A 65 -4.52 -22.92 -10.77
N TRP A 66 -3.23 -22.62 -10.58
CA TRP A 66 -2.19 -22.97 -11.55
C TRP A 66 -1.82 -24.46 -11.56
N GLY A 67 -2.13 -25.20 -10.50
CA GLY A 67 -1.91 -26.65 -10.39
C GLY A 67 -0.45 -27.04 -10.64
N GLN A 68 -0.21 -27.76 -11.75
CA GLN A 68 1.14 -28.20 -12.15
C GLN A 68 2.12 -27.05 -12.46
N TYR A 69 1.62 -25.86 -12.78
CA TYR A 69 2.43 -24.68 -13.09
C TYR A 69 2.76 -23.84 -11.85
N ALA A 70 2.21 -24.17 -10.68
CA ALA A 70 2.44 -23.43 -9.45
C ALA A 70 3.92 -23.29 -9.08
N GLY A 71 4.77 -24.23 -9.53
CA GLY A 71 6.22 -24.17 -9.35
C GLY A 71 6.95 -23.15 -10.24
N ASP A 72 6.38 -22.82 -11.40
CA ASP A 72 6.90 -21.81 -12.33
C ASP A 72 6.34 -20.40 -12.05
N VAL A 73 5.27 -20.31 -11.28
CA VAL A 73 4.66 -19.04 -10.88
C VAL A 73 5.50 -18.38 -9.79
N GLN A 74 5.82 -17.10 -10.00
CA GLN A 74 6.53 -16.27 -9.04
C GLN A 74 5.58 -15.26 -8.43
N LEU A 75 5.39 -15.30 -7.11
CA LEU A 75 4.68 -14.23 -6.41
C LEU A 75 5.63 -13.05 -6.20
N ILE A 76 5.16 -11.86 -6.51
CA ILE A 76 5.90 -10.60 -6.44
C ILE A 76 5.03 -9.62 -5.66
N LEU A 77 5.63 -8.97 -4.66
CA LEU A 77 4.98 -7.91 -3.91
C LEU A 77 5.11 -6.60 -4.69
N HIS A 78 4.04 -6.18 -5.35
CA HIS A 78 3.99 -4.92 -6.09
C HIS A 78 3.42 -3.80 -5.23
N ARG A 79 4.01 -2.60 -5.29
CA ARG A 79 3.52 -1.43 -4.57
C ARG A 79 2.60 -0.62 -5.48
N THR A 80 1.30 -0.60 -5.17
CA THR A 80 0.25 -0.05 -6.06
C THR A 80 -0.19 1.37 -5.68
N GLY A 81 0.28 1.92 -4.56
CA GLY A 81 -0.10 3.28 -4.15
C GLY A 81 1.03 4.08 -3.49
N PRO A 82 0.90 5.43 -3.44
CA PRO A 82 1.81 6.28 -2.70
C PRO A 82 1.83 5.83 -1.25
N SER A 83 3.01 5.73 -0.64
CA SER A 83 3.10 5.31 0.75
C SER A 83 2.46 6.42 1.58
N LEU A 84 1.45 6.10 2.39
CA LEU A 84 0.86 7.01 3.39
C LEU A 84 1.86 7.47 4.48
N THR A 85 3.15 7.16 4.30
CA THR A 85 4.26 7.51 5.21
C THR A 85 5.32 8.37 4.52
N GLU A 86 5.10 8.81 3.28
CA GLU A 86 5.80 9.98 2.77
C GLU A 86 5.15 11.21 3.41
N ARG A 87 5.49 11.46 4.68
CA ARG A 87 5.67 12.84 5.13
C ARG A 87 6.70 13.40 4.16
N PRO A 88 6.36 14.34 3.25
CA PRO A 88 7.40 15.03 2.49
C PRO A 88 8.40 15.59 3.53
N PRO A 89 9.72 15.43 3.35
CA PRO A 89 10.64 16.28 4.09
C PRO A 89 10.22 17.72 3.78
N SER A 90 9.89 18.46 4.83
CA SER A 90 9.41 19.84 4.83
C SER A 90 9.84 20.67 3.63
N GLU A 91 8.89 21.20 2.86
CA GLU A 91 8.94 22.58 2.37
C GLU A 91 7.51 23.11 2.22
N GLY A 92 7.16 24.07 3.08
CA GLY A 92 5.88 24.76 3.08
C GLY A 92 5.46 25.20 4.49
N PRO A 93 5.98 26.33 5.01
CA PRO A 93 5.45 26.87 6.25
C PRO A 93 4.05 27.44 6.00
N GLY A 94 3.10 27.08 6.87
CA GLY A 94 1.91 27.91 7.08
C GLY A 94 0.55 27.23 6.95
N PHE A 95 0.29 26.15 7.70
CA PHE A 95 -1.08 25.98 8.20
C PHE A 95 -1.25 26.83 9.45
N ARG A 96 -1.42 28.14 9.22
CA ARG A 96 -1.90 29.07 10.24
C ARG A 96 -3.33 28.63 10.56
N GLY A 97 -3.53 28.27 11.82
CA GLY A 97 -4.86 28.00 12.38
C GLY A 97 -5.79 29.22 12.34
N PRO A 98 -6.91 29.16 13.07
CA PRO A 98 -8.25 29.22 12.51
C PRO A 98 -8.77 30.65 12.44
N GLU A 99 -9.08 31.13 11.24
CA GLU A 99 -9.74 32.42 11.06
C GLU A 99 -11.24 32.22 11.34
N ARG A 100 -11.57 32.22 12.63
CA ARG A 100 -12.92 32.44 13.14
C ARG A 100 -13.47 33.69 12.45
N GLY A 101 -14.51 33.50 11.63
CA GLY A 101 -15.30 34.59 11.08
C GLY A 101 -15.99 35.35 12.21
N LEU A 102 -15.26 36.30 12.81
CA LEU A 102 -15.81 37.30 13.71
C LEU A 102 -15.92 38.59 12.90
N HIS A 103 -17.15 38.80 12.43
CA HIS A 103 -17.96 39.95 12.80
C HIS A 103 -17.25 41.30 12.91
N ARG A 104 -17.82 42.26 12.17
CA ARG A 104 -17.82 43.72 12.42
C ARG A 104 -16.93 44.53 11.49
N GLN A 105 -17.39 44.67 10.24
CA GLN A 105 -17.08 45.88 9.47
C GLN A 105 -17.82 47.05 10.11
N SER A 106 -17.12 47.82 10.94
CA SER A 106 -17.55 49.16 11.36
C SER A 106 -16.93 50.20 10.45
N LEU A 107 -17.78 51.14 10.01
CA LEU A 107 -17.45 52.33 9.23
C LEU A 107 -16.33 53.16 9.87
N PRO A 108 -15.56 53.89 9.05
CA PRO A 108 -15.02 55.19 9.43
C PRO A 108 -15.76 56.37 8.76
N PRO A 109 -15.79 57.54 9.42
CA PRO A 109 -16.73 58.63 9.16
C PRO A 109 -16.22 59.68 8.16
N LEU A 110 -17.16 60.54 7.77
CA LEU A 110 -17.02 61.78 7.02
C LEU A 110 -15.94 62.74 7.55
N LEU A 111 -15.46 63.59 6.62
CA LEU A 111 -15.26 65.05 6.74
C LEU A 111 -13.80 65.61 6.75
N SER A 112 -13.65 66.67 5.95
CA SER A 112 -12.65 67.78 5.98
C SER A 112 -11.22 67.42 5.54
N GLN A 113 -10.54 68.16 4.67
CA GLN A 113 -10.61 69.57 4.25
C GLN A 113 -10.12 69.70 2.80
#